data_AF-A0A950KAC7-F1
#
_entry.id   AF-A0A950KAC7-F1
#
_cell.length_a   1.000
_cell.length_b   1.000
_cell.length_c   1.000
_cell.angle_alpha   90.00
_cell.angle_beta   90.00
_cell.angle_gamma   90.00
#
_symmetry.space_group_name_H-M   'P 1'
#
loop_
_entity.id
_entity.type
_entity.pdbx_description
1 polymer ?
#
loop_
_entity_poly.entity_id
_entity_poly.type
_entity_poly.pdbx_seq_one_letter_code
_entity_poly.pdbx_strand_id
1 'polypeptide(L)'
;MALTEPPFNLHQRPLCLIQSPARLVRISHRKYPDPIHWSRQGRYRFDDPAAPWGVCYTGEDFETALIEVFGDHDAEPRLRVVKNEPLPDHPDFYRILDRYDVAGV
;
A
#
# COMPACT_ATOMS: atom_id res chain seq x y z
N MET A 1 -23.88 -15.24 4.84
CA MET A 1 -23.95 -15.42 3.38
C MET A 1 -22.74 -16.23 2.96
N ALA A 2 -22.92 -17.31 2.20
CA ALA A 2 -21.78 -18.03 1.63
C ALA A 2 -21.19 -17.18 0.49
N LEU A 3 -19.86 -16.99 0.50
CA LEU A 3 -19.16 -16.36 -0.62
C LEU A 3 -19.23 -17.31 -1.82
N THR A 4 -19.79 -16.84 -2.93
CA THR A 4 -19.78 -17.57 -4.21
C THR A 4 -18.49 -17.29 -4.95
N GLU A 5 -17.94 -18.30 -5.63
CA GLU A 5 -16.81 -18.12 -6.55
C GLU A 5 -17.09 -17.01 -7.57
N PRO A 6 -16.09 -16.19 -7.93
CA PRO A 6 -16.24 -15.19 -8.95
C PRO A 6 -16.57 -15.83 -10.32
N PRO A 7 -17.30 -15.12 -11.20
CA PRO A 7 -17.63 -15.60 -12.54
C PRO A 7 -16.36 -15.90 -13.37
N PHE A 8 -16.36 -16.99 -14.13
CA PHE A 8 -15.22 -17.39 -14.98
C PHE A 8 -14.78 -16.29 -15.99
N ASN A 9 -15.74 -15.46 -16.41
CA ASN A 9 -15.52 -14.38 -17.36
C ASN A 9 -15.27 -13.02 -16.69
N LEU A 10 -14.96 -12.97 -15.39
CA LEU A 10 -14.75 -11.71 -14.67
C LEU A 10 -13.72 -10.81 -15.36
N HIS A 11 -12.64 -11.39 -15.89
CA HIS A 11 -11.59 -10.70 -16.64
C HIS A 11 -12.04 -10.05 -17.96
N GLN A 12 -13.20 -10.44 -18.50
CA GLN A 12 -13.77 -9.90 -19.74
C GLN A 12 -14.87 -8.86 -19.48
N ARG A 13 -15.29 -8.72 -18.23
CA ARG A 13 -16.38 -7.79 -17.89
C ARG A 13 -15.86 -6.37 -18.01
N PRO A 14 -16.64 -5.44 -18.59
CA PRO A 14 -16.27 -4.04 -18.60
C PRO A 14 -16.17 -3.54 -17.15
N LEU A 15 -15.03 -2.94 -16.82
CA LEU A 15 -14.85 -2.30 -15.53
C LEU A 15 -15.69 -1.02 -15.50
N CYS A 16 -16.58 -0.91 -14.52
CA CYS A 16 -17.29 0.33 -14.26
C CYS A 16 -16.32 1.29 -13.57
N LEU A 17 -16.04 2.42 -14.22
CA LEU A 17 -15.33 3.51 -13.57
C LEU A 17 -16.33 4.24 -12.67
N ILE A 18 -16.06 4.24 -11.37
CA ILE A 18 -16.80 5.03 -10.39
C ILE A 18 -15.93 6.20 -9.96
N GLN A 19 -16.55 7.35 -9.70
CA GLN A 19 -15.88 8.44 -9.00
C GLN A 19 -15.92 8.14 -7.51
N SER A 20 -14.76 8.04 -6.87
CA SER A 20 -14.67 7.95 -5.42
C SER A 20 -14.58 9.36 -4.84
N PRO A 21 -15.45 9.76 -3.90
CA PRO A 21 -15.31 11.02 -3.17
C PRO A 21 -14.28 10.91 -2.03
N ALA A 22 -13.72 9.72 -1.78
CA ALA A 22 -12.81 9.49 -0.67
C ALA A 22 -11.50 10.25 -0.89
N ARG A 23 -11.06 10.97 0.13
CA ARG A 23 -9.70 11.50 0.18
C ARG A 23 -8.76 10.33 0.37
N LEU A 24 -7.85 10.11 -0.56
CA LEU A 24 -6.94 8.99 -0.51
C LEU A 24 -5.64 9.40 0.19
N VAL A 25 -5.07 8.48 0.97
CA VAL A 25 -3.82 8.68 1.69
C VAL A 25 -2.77 7.75 1.12
N ARG A 26 -1.58 8.30 0.88
CA ARG A 26 -0.41 7.54 0.45
C ARG A 26 0.74 7.74 1.42
N ILE A 27 1.34 6.64 1.86
CA ILE A 27 2.60 6.63 2.59
C ILE A 27 3.66 6.07 1.64
N SER A 28 4.72 6.84 1.39
CA SER A 28 5.74 6.50 0.39
C SER A 28 7.15 6.71 0.92
N HIS A 29 8.11 5.92 0.48
CA HIS A 29 9.49 6.09 0.93
C HIS A 29 10.14 7.31 0.26
N ARG A 30 10.83 8.16 1.03
CA ARG A 30 11.56 9.37 0.59
C ARG A 30 12.66 9.16 -0.46
N LYS A 31 12.93 7.91 -0.84
CA LYS A 31 13.88 7.60 -1.92
C LYS A 31 13.28 7.90 -3.30
N TYR A 32 11.95 8.02 -3.36
CA TYR A 32 11.24 8.41 -4.57
C TYR A 32 11.17 9.93 -4.63
N PRO A 33 11.34 10.52 -5.83
CA PRO A 33 11.40 11.98 -5.99
C PRO A 33 10.07 12.69 -5.73
N ASP A 34 8.95 11.96 -5.86
CA ASP A 34 7.61 12.46 -5.59
C ASP A 34 6.87 11.42 -4.72
N PRO A 35 6.22 11.83 -3.61
CA PRO A 35 5.40 10.93 -2.82
C PRO A 35 4.24 10.32 -3.63
N ILE A 36 3.74 11.03 -4.64
CA ILE A 36 2.72 10.58 -5.60
C ILE A 36 3.42 10.11 -6.87
N HIS A 37 3.72 8.82 -6.93
CA HIS A 37 4.32 8.19 -8.10
C HIS A 37 3.70 6.82 -8.39
N TRP A 38 3.71 6.45 -9.67
CA TRP A 38 3.17 5.19 -10.17
C TRP A 38 4.29 4.18 -10.40
N SER A 39 4.39 3.19 -9.52
CA SER A 39 5.40 2.13 -9.60
C SER A 39 5.14 1.22 -10.80
N ARG A 40 6.19 0.88 -11.54
CA ARG A 40 6.15 -0.05 -12.69
C ARG A 40 6.97 -1.31 -12.43
N GLN A 41 6.92 -1.83 -11.20
CA GLN A 41 7.78 -2.93 -10.78
C GLN A 41 7.23 -4.31 -11.14
N GLY A 42 5.92 -4.46 -11.40
CA GLY A 42 5.33 -5.73 -11.83
C GLY A 42 5.36 -6.82 -10.76
N ARG A 43 5.49 -6.45 -9.48
CA ARG A 43 5.80 -7.41 -8.40
C ARG A 43 4.80 -7.43 -7.25
N TYR A 44 3.91 -6.44 -7.18
CA TYR A 44 2.93 -6.32 -6.10
C TYR A 44 1.56 -6.84 -6.52
N ARG A 45 0.66 -7.01 -5.54
CA ARG A 45 -0.62 -7.74 -5.66
C ARG A 45 -1.48 -7.35 -6.88
N PHE A 46 -1.49 -6.08 -7.25
CA PHE A 46 -2.30 -5.54 -8.36
C PHE A 46 -1.46 -5.00 -9.51
N ASP A 47 -0.14 -5.26 -9.50
CA ASP A 47 0.69 -4.88 -10.63
C ASP A 47 0.43 -5.82 -11.81
N ASP A 48 0.44 -5.28 -13.02
CA ASP A 48 0.61 -6.12 -14.21
C ASP A 48 2.08 -6.62 -14.25
N PRO A 49 2.34 -7.93 -14.38
CA PRO A 49 3.70 -8.48 -14.38
C PRO A 49 4.62 -7.92 -15.48
N ALA A 50 4.06 -7.51 -16.63
CA ALA A 50 4.82 -6.87 -17.71
C ALA A 50 4.99 -5.35 -17.49
N ALA A 51 4.34 -4.80 -16.45
CA ALA A 51 4.32 -3.38 -16.09
C ALA A 51 4.12 -2.39 -17.27
N PRO A 52 3.15 -2.60 -18.18
CA PRO A 52 2.81 -1.65 -19.25
C PRO A 52 2.27 -0.31 -18.73
N TRP A 53 1.71 -0.29 -17.52
CA TRP A 53 1.30 0.91 -16.78
C TRP A 53 1.85 0.87 -15.35
N GLY A 54 1.86 2.02 -14.68
CA GLY A 54 2.26 2.11 -13.29
C GLY A 54 1.06 2.05 -12.34
N VAL A 55 1.29 1.58 -11.12
CA VAL A 55 0.28 1.44 -10.07
C VAL A 55 0.64 2.31 -8.87
N CYS A 56 -0.37 2.99 -8.33
CA CYS A 56 -0.25 3.83 -7.13
C CYS A 56 -1.18 3.27 -6.05
N TYR A 57 -0.60 2.62 -5.03
CA TYR A 57 -1.33 2.12 -3.87
C TYR A 57 -1.63 3.27 -2.91
N THR A 58 -2.88 3.30 -2.41
CA THR A 58 -3.40 4.30 -1.47
C THR A 58 -4.37 3.61 -0.49
N GLY A 59 -4.55 4.19 0.68
CA GLY A 59 -5.62 3.82 1.62
C GLY A 59 -6.72 4.88 1.63
N GLU A 60 -7.92 4.48 2.07
CA GLU A 60 -9.05 5.40 2.27
C GLU A 60 -8.83 6.34 3.47
N ASP A 61 -7.95 5.95 4.39
CA ASP A 61 -7.53 6.72 5.56
C ASP A 61 -6.05 6.43 5.89
N PHE A 62 -5.55 7.13 6.92
CA PHE A 62 -4.17 7.02 7.34
C PHE A 62 -3.85 5.64 7.93
N GLU A 63 -4.77 5.10 8.73
CA GLU A 63 -4.64 3.80 9.39
C GLU A 63 -4.52 2.66 8.38
N THR A 64 -5.34 2.66 7.34
CA THR A 64 -5.28 1.69 6.24
C THR A 64 -3.96 1.81 5.49
N ALA A 65 -3.54 3.03 5.14
CA ALA A 65 -2.26 3.25 4.47
C ALA A 65 -1.07 2.82 5.34
N LEU A 66 -1.15 3.00 6.66
CA LEU A 66 -0.14 2.56 7.62
C LEU A 66 -0.02 1.03 7.65
N ILE A 67 -1.15 0.33 7.76
CA ILE A 67 -1.18 -1.13 7.78
C ILE A 67 -0.66 -1.71 6.44
N GLU A 68 -1.04 -1.13 5.30
CA GLU A 68 -0.54 -1.59 3.99
C GLU A 68 0.99 -1.40 3.82
N VAL A 69 1.59 -0.38 4.46
CA VAL A 69 3.03 -0.12 4.35
C VAL A 69 3.88 -0.91 5.33
N PHE A 70 3.33 -1.19 6.52
CA PHE A 70 4.08 -1.73 7.66
C PHE A 70 3.57 -3.07 8.20
N GLY A 71 2.36 -3.49 7.83
CA GLY A 71 1.70 -4.71 8.32
C GLY A 71 1.97 -5.96 7.49
N ASP A 72 2.64 -5.84 6.34
CA ASP A 72 3.07 -7.01 5.57
C ASP A 72 4.25 -7.72 6.25
N HIS A 73 4.00 -8.93 6.75
CA HIS A 73 4.96 -9.76 7.45
C HIS A 73 5.93 -10.50 6.50
N ASP A 74 5.59 -10.64 5.21
CA ASP A 74 6.40 -11.36 4.20
C ASP A 74 7.36 -10.42 3.45
N ALA A 75 7.09 -9.11 3.44
CA ALA A 75 8.08 -8.11 3.08
C ALA A 75 9.14 -8.02 4.21
N GLU A 76 10.43 -7.80 3.86
CA GLU A 76 11.50 -7.48 4.83
C GLU A 76 10.95 -6.60 5.96
N PRO A 77 10.81 -7.12 7.21
CA PRO A 77 9.98 -6.47 8.21
C PRO A 77 10.52 -5.08 8.50
N ARG A 78 9.80 -4.07 8.01
CA ARG A 78 10.18 -2.66 8.11
C ARG A 78 10.11 -2.18 9.54
N LEU A 79 9.22 -2.78 10.31
CA LEU A 79 9.14 -2.74 11.77
C LEU A 79 9.27 -4.19 12.26
N ARG A 80 10.47 -4.56 12.73
CA ARG A 80 10.62 -5.76 13.55
C ARG A 80 10.15 -5.40 14.94
N VAL A 81 9.00 -5.92 15.37
CA VAL A 81 8.65 -5.92 16.79
C VAL A 81 9.62 -6.87 17.48
N VAL A 82 10.76 -6.34 17.95
CA VAL A 82 11.71 -7.09 18.74
C VAL A 82 11.20 -7.06 20.17
N LYS A 83 10.52 -8.15 20.59
CA LYS A 83 10.00 -8.38 21.95
C LYS A 83 8.88 -7.40 22.39
N ASN A 84 8.28 -7.73 23.54
CA ASN A 84 7.11 -7.10 24.18
C ASN A 84 7.29 -5.61 24.57
N GLU A 85 8.12 -4.85 23.87
CA GLU A 85 8.25 -3.41 24.05
C GLU A 85 7.19 -2.68 23.21
N PRO A 86 6.48 -1.68 23.75
CA PRO A 86 5.57 -0.86 22.95
C PRO A 86 6.30 -0.23 21.76
N LEU A 87 5.73 -0.36 20.56
CA LEU A 87 6.34 0.12 19.32
C LEU A 87 6.81 1.60 19.36
N PRO A 88 6.07 2.55 19.98
CA PRO A 88 6.52 3.94 20.10
C PRO A 88 7.79 4.12 20.95
N ASP A 89 8.08 3.17 21.83
CA ASP A 89 9.22 3.21 22.75
C ASP A 89 10.47 2.56 22.14
N HIS A 90 10.33 1.86 21.00
CA HIS A 90 11.47 1.24 20.32
C HIS A 90 12.34 2.32 19.64
N PRO A 91 13.67 2.35 19.89
CA PRO A 91 14.55 3.44 19.44
C PRO A 91 14.61 3.62 17.91
N ASP A 92 14.31 2.56 17.16
CA ASP A 92 14.28 2.64 15.69
C ASP A 92 12.91 3.07 15.11
N PHE A 93 11.86 3.19 15.93
CA PHE A 93 10.52 3.53 15.45
C PHE A 93 10.50 4.85 14.67
N TYR A 94 10.96 5.93 15.29
CA TYR A 94 11.03 7.25 14.63
C TYR A 94 12.01 7.26 13.45
N ARG A 95 13.13 6.54 13.54
CA ARG A 95 14.10 6.40 12.43
C ARG A 95 13.49 5.70 11.21
N ILE A 96 12.60 4.74 11.43
CA ILE A 96 11.85 4.09 10.35
C ILE A 96 10.89 5.09 9.72
N LEU A 97 10.11 5.80 10.54
CA LEU A 97 9.13 6.78 10.06
C LEU A 97 9.76 7.94 9.28
N ASP A 98 10.94 8.42 9.69
CA ASP A 98 11.68 9.50 9.01
C ASP A 98 12.07 9.19 7.57
N ARG A 99 11.95 7.93 7.14
CA ARG A 99 12.20 7.50 5.75
C ARG A 99 10.97 7.62 4.86
N TYR A 100 9.81 8.00 5.38
CA TYR A 100 8.56 8.03 4.64
C TYR A 100 7.90 9.41 4.65
N ASP A 101 7.19 9.71 3.57
CA ASP A 101 6.31 10.87 3.43
C ASP A 101 4.86 10.43 3.35
N VAL A 102 3.96 11.28 3.86
CA VAL A 102 2.51 11.13 3.78
C VAL A 102 1.97 12.18 2.79
N ALA A 103 1.21 11.74 1.79
CA ALA A 103 0.57 12.62 0.82
C ALA A 103 -0.93 12.32 0.71
N GLY A 104 -1.71 13.37 0.45
CA GLY A 104 -3.09 13.23 -0.01
C GLY A 104 -3.12 13.11 -1.52
N VAL A 105 -3.94 12.20 -2.05
CA VAL A 105 -4.14 11.96 -3.49
C VAL A 105 -5.54 12.40 -3.90
#